data_AF-A0A6I9QUH0-F1
#
_entry.id   AF-A0A6I9QUH0-F1
#
_cell.length_a   1.000
_cell.length_b   1.000
_cell.length_c   1.000
_cell.angle_alpha   90.00
_cell.angle_beta   90.00
_cell.angle_gamma   90.00
#
_symmetry.space_group_name_H-M   'P 1'
#
loop_
_entity.id
_entity.type
_entity.pdbx_description
1 polymer ?
#
loop_
_entity_poly.entity_id
_entity_poly.type
_entity_poly.pdbx_seq_one_letter_code
_entity_poly.pdbx_strand_id
1 'polypeptide(L)'
;MAKVQQAARFATAGAIGAGLLVLSGLTLTGTVIGLVAATPLLVIFSPILVPAAAVVAVVAAGLLLSGGFGVAAVSALTWIYNYVTGKHPPGADRLDEARAAIARKAKDYGRYVQTTTQEIAATGS
;
A
#
# COMPACT_ATOMS: atom_id res chain seq x y z
N MET A 1 -11.13 -25.42 18.90
CA MET A 1 -11.18 -24.31 19.89
C MET A 1 -9.80 -23.70 20.16
N ALA A 2 -8.73 -24.48 20.39
CA ALA A 2 -7.37 -23.95 20.73
C ALA A 2 -6.73 -23.01 19.69
N LYS A 3 -6.97 -23.23 18.38
CA LYS A 3 -6.40 -22.39 17.30
C LYS A 3 -6.91 -20.94 17.33
N VAL A 4 -8.15 -20.73 17.74
CA VAL A 4 -8.77 -19.38 17.80
C VAL A 4 -8.19 -18.58 18.97
N GLN A 5 -7.90 -19.23 20.10
CA GLN A 5 -7.25 -18.58 21.24
C GLN A 5 -5.78 -18.23 20.96
N GLN A 6 -5.04 -19.07 20.22
CA GLN A 6 -3.69 -18.71 19.78
C GLN A 6 -3.72 -17.50 18.85
N ALA A 7 -4.60 -17.51 17.84
CA ALA A 7 -4.76 -16.37 16.93
C ALA A 7 -5.13 -15.08 17.68
N ALA A 8 -6.03 -15.15 18.67
CA ALA A 8 -6.39 -14.02 19.50
C ALA A 8 -5.20 -13.49 20.32
N ARG A 9 -4.39 -14.37 20.90
CA ARG A 9 -3.20 -13.97 21.67
C ARG A 9 -2.13 -13.30 20.80
N PHE A 10 -1.89 -13.81 19.60
CA PHE A 10 -0.98 -13.18 18.64
C PHE A 10 -1.53 -11.85 18.12
N ALA A 11 -2.85 -11.74 17.92
CA ALA A 11 -3.47 -10.48 17.54
C ALA A 11 -3.31 -9.42 18.62
N THR A 12 -3.53 -9.76 19.90
CA THR A 12 -3.33 -8.83 21.02
C THR A 12 -1.86 -8.46 21.21
N ALA A 13 -0.95 -9.44 21.12
CA ALA A 13 0.49 -9.18 21.18
C ALA A 13 0.97 -8.30 20.01
N GLY A 14 0.44 -8.53 18.80
CA GLY A 14 0.70 -7.72 17.62
C GLY A 14 0.14 -6.31 17.73
N ALA A 15 -1.05 -6.14 18.31
CA ALA A 15 -1.64 -4.82 18.56
C ALA A 15 -0.84 -4.01 19.59
N ILE A 16 -0.40 -4.65 20.68
CA ILE A 16 0.47 -4.03 21.69
C ILE A 16 1.83 -3.70 21.07
N GLY A 17 2.42 -4.62 20.30
CA GLY A 17 3.67 -4.40 19.59
C GLY A 17 3.59 -3.23 18.62
N ALA A 18 2.52 -3.15 17.83
CA ALA A 18 2.27 -2.03 16.92
C ALA A 18 2.08 -0.71 17.67
N GLY A 19 1.31 -0.70 18.76
CA GLY A 19 1.14 0.48 19.60
C GLY A 19 2.46 0.98 20.21
N LEU A 20 3.27 0.06 20.73
CA LEU A 20 4.61 0.37 21.26
C LEU A 20 5.56 0.85 20.17
N LEU A 21 5.50 0.28 18.97
CA LEU A 21 6.34 0.70 17.84
C LEU A 21 5.97 2.12 17.38
N VAL A 22 4.67 2.43 17.31
CA VAL A 22 4.17 3.78 16.98
C VAL A 22 4.55 4.77 18.08
N LEU A 23 4.35 4.42 19.35
CA LEU A 23 4.66 5.29 20.48
C LEU A 23 6.18 5.53 20.59
N SER A 24 6.99 4.50 20.38
CA SER A 24 8.45 4.59 20.33
C SER A 24 8.92 5.44 19.15
N GLY A 25 8.38 5.20 17.95
CA GLY A 25 8.67 6.00 16.77
C GLY A 25 8.29 7.46 16.94
N LEU A 26 7.12 7.75 17.52
CA LEU A 26 6.63 9.10 17.78
C LEU A 26 7.47 9.80 18.87
N THR A 27 7.83 9.09 19.93
CA THR A 27 8.69 9.63 21.00
C THR A 27 10.10 9.88 20.51
N LEU A 28 10.67 8.94 19.73
CA LEU A 28 11.99 9.09 19.13
C LEU A 28 11.99 10.25 18.13
N THR A 29 10.97 10.33 17.26
CA THR A 29 10.82 11.44 16.30
C THR A 29 10.64 12.76 17.02
N GLY A 30 9.79 12.83 18.05
CA GLY A 30 9.59 14.01 18.89
C GLY A 30 10.86 14.42 19.64
N THR A 31 11.63 13.46 20.14
CA THR A 31 12.92 13.71 20.82
C THR A 31 13.99 14.15 19.84
N VAL A 32 14.07 13.56 18.64
CA VAL A 32 14.99 13.97 17.58
C VAL A 32 14.62 15.37 17.08
N ILE A 33 13.33 15.66 16.83
CA ILE A 33 12.85 17.00 16.50
C ILE A 33 13.17 17.97 17.63
N GLY A 34 12.96 17.58 18.89
CA GLY A 34 13.28 18.37 20.08
C GLY A 34 14.78 18.64 20.21
N LEU A 35 15.64 17.67 19.97
CA LEU A 35 17.10 17.85 19.90
C LEU A 35 17.46 18.76 18.73
N VAL A 36 16.88 18.54 17.55
CA VAL A 36 17.09 19.34 16.35
C VAL A 36 16.48 20.74 16.48
N ALA A 37 15.60 21.00 17.44
CA ALA A 37 15.07 22.34 17.77
C ALA A 37 15.84 23.00 18.94
N ALA A 38 16.34 22.21 19.88
CA ALA A 38 17.23 22.67 20.96
C ALA A 38 18.64 23.00 20.44
N THR A 39 19.12 22.26 19.43
CA THR A 39 20.42 22.49 18.78
C THR A 39 20.47 23.82 18.02
N PRO A 40 19.44 24.33 17.33
CA PRO A 40 19.44 25.64 16.67
C PRO A 40 19.19 26.82 17.58
N LEU A 41 18.71 26.62 18.81
CA LEU A 41 18.90 27.63 19.84
C LEU A 41 20.41 27.82 20.18
N LEU A 42 21.24 26.81 19.90
CA LEU A 42 22.70 26.89 19.87
C LEU A 42 23.28 27.25 18.47
N VAL A 43 22.49 27.24 17.38
CA VAL A 43 22.89 27.48 15.96
C VAL A 43 22.16 28.69 15.31
N ILE A 44 21.58 29.61 16.09
CA ILE A 44 21.24 30.98 15.64
C ILE A 44 22.43 31.71 14.98
N PHE A 45 23.64 31.14 15.09
CA PHE A 45 24.86 31.60 14.46
C PHE A 45 25.12 31.23 13.00
N SER A 46 24.44 30.26 12.34
CA SER A 46 24.69 30.05 10.90
C SER A 46 23.75 29.02 10.21
N PRO A 47 23.65 29.03 8.87
CA PRO A 47 22.43 28.93 8.06
C PRO A 47 21.95 27.49 7.75
N ILE A 48 21.52 26.72 8.76
CA ILE A 48 21.20 25.27 8.61
C ILE A 48 19.68 24.93 8.60
N LEU A 49 18.80 25.92 8.70
CA LEU A 49 17.34 25.70 8.81
C LEU A 49 16.72 25.05 7.56
N VAL A 50 17.33 25.26 6.39
CA VAL A 50 16.88 24.71 5.12
C VAL A 50 17.09 23.17 5.06
N PRO A 51 18.27 22.62 5.41
CA PRO A 51 18.49 21.17 5.50
C PRO A 51 17.53 20.43 6.46
N ALA A 52 17.22 20.98 7.63
CA ALA A 52 16.38 20.30 8.62
C ALA A 52 14.92 20.16 8.15
N ALA A 53 14.39 21.21 7.52
CA ALA A 53 13.05 21.19 6.92
C ALA A 53 12.94 20.15 5.79
N ALA A 54 13.99 19.97 5.00
CA ALA A 54 14.03 18.96 3.94
C ALA A 54 13.95 17.54 4.49
N VAL A 55 14.63 17.23 5.58
CA VAL A 55 14.55 15.91 6.23
C VAL A 55 13.15 15.64 6.77
N VAL A 56 12.52 16.62 7.42
CA VAL A 56 11.12 16.50 7.88
C VAL A 56 10.16 16.28 6.71
N ALA A 57 10.35 16.99 5.59
CA ALA A 57 9.56 16.80 4.39
C ALA A 57 9.76 15.39 3.79
N VAL A 58 10.98 14.84 3.80
CA VAL A 58 11.27 13.48 3.32
C VAL A 58 10.68 12.42 4.26
N VAL A 59 10.73 12.63 5.57
CA VAL A 59 10.09 11.73 6.55
C VAL A 59 8.57 11.78 6.40
N ALA A 60 7.98 12.96 6.26
CA ALA A 60 6.55 13.12 6.00
C ALA A 60 6.14 12.49 4.67
N ALA A 61 6.90 12.71 3.60
CA ALA A 61 6.68 12.09 2.30
C ALA A 61 6.85 10.56 2.36
N GLY A 62 7.86 10.07 3.08
CA GLY A 62 8.09 8.65 3.32
C GLY A 62 6.97 8.01 4.15
N LEU A 63 6.43 8.72 5.15
CA LEU A 63 5.26 8.30 5.91
C LEU A 63 3.97 8.38 5.10
N LEU A 64 3.82 9.34 4.18
CA LEU A 64 2.67 9.44 3.28
C LEU A 64 2.70 8.33 2.23
N LEU A 65 3.89 8.03 1.69
CA LEU A 65 4.12 6.92 0.77
C LEU A 65 3.91 5.56 1.48
N SER A 66 4.45 5.40 2.69
CA SER A 66 4.32 4.18 3.49
C SER A 66 2.93 4.05 4.16
N GLY A 67 2.33 5.17 4.56
CA GLY A 67 1.00 5.24 5.16
C GLY A 67 -0.12 5.08 4.13
N GLY A 68 0.03 5.66 2.94
CA GLY A 68 -0.85 5.38 1.81
C GLY A 68 -0.80 3.91 1.39
N PHE A 69 0.39 3.31 1.39
CA PHE A 69 0.56 1.88 1.14
C PHE A 69 -0.01 1.01 2.27
N GLY A 70 0.11 1.45 3.53
CA GLY A 70 -0.50 0.79 4.69
C GLY A 70 -2.03 0.79 4.62
N VAL A 71 -2.64 1.93 4.29
CA VAL A 71 -4.09 2.02 4.09
C VAL A 71 -4.54 1.19 2.89
N ALA A 72 -3.80 1.22 1.79
CA ALA A 72 -4.08 0.37 0.62
C ALA A 72 -3.99 -1.12 0.96
N ALA A 73 -2.97 -1.54 1.71
CA ALA A 73 -2.79 -2.92 2.14
C ALA A 73 -3.91 -3.38 3.09
N VAL A 74 -4.27 -2.57 4.09
CA VAL A 74 -5.40 -2.85 5.00
C VAL A 74 -6.72 -2.87 4.24
N SER A 75 -6.90 -1.98 3.27
CA SER A 75 -8.09 -1.95 2.42
C SER A 75 -8.16 -3.20 1.53
N ALA A 76 -7.06 -3.64 0.93
CA ALA A 76 -7.01 -4.86 0.12
C ALA A 76 -7.27 -6.11 0.98
N LEU A 77 -6.68 -6.19 2.17
CA LEU A 77 -6.94 -7.24 3.15
C LEU A 77 -8.41 -7.28 3.57
N THR A 78 -9.00 -6.11 3.83
CA THR A 78 -10.42 -5.97 4.18
C THR A 78 -11.31 -6.39 3.02
N TRP A 79 -10.94 -6.03 1.79
CA TRP A 79 -11.68 -6.38 0.58
C TRP A 79 -11.70 -7.89 0.33
N ILE A 80 -10.54 -8.55 0.43
CA ILE A 80 -10.39 -10.01 0.34
C ILE A 80 -11.13 -10.71 1.47
N TYR A 81 -11.01 -10.22 2.70
CA TYR A 81 -11.68 -10.81 3.85
C TYR A 81 -13.21 -10.75 3.71
N ASN A 82 -13.74 -9.62 3.25
CA ASN A 82 -15.18 -9.43 3.03
C ASN A 82 -15.68 -10.31 1.87
N TYR A 83 -14.90 -10.46 0.79
CA TYR A 83 -15.18 -11.37 -0.32
C TYR A 83 -15.25 -12.84 0.12
N VAL A 84 -14.26 -13.31 0.89
CA VAL A 84 -14.23 -14.69 1.42
C VAL A 84 -15.35 -14.94 2.43
N THR A 85 -15.75 -13.89 3.16
CA THR A 85 -16.90 -13.96 4.10
C THR A 85 -18.25 -13.88 3.37
N GLY A 86 -18.26 -13.84 2.03
CA GLY A 86 -19.48 -13.83 1.21
C GLY A 86 -20.17 -12.46 1.13
N LYS A 87 -19.56 -11.42 1.69
CA LYS A 87 -20.04 -10.05 1.59
C LYS A 87 -19.42 -9.45 0.33
N HIS A 88 -20.14 -9.53 -0.79
CA HIS A 88 -19.76 -8.89 -2.06
C HIS A 88 -19.32 -7.43 -1.79
N PRO A 89 -18.02 -7.11 -1.92
CA PRO A 89 -17.54 -5.79 -1.55
C PRO A 89 -18.01 -4.76 -2.58
N PRO A 90 -18.40 -3.54 -2.14
CA PRO A 90 -18.83 -2.47 -3.02
C PRO A 90 -17.69 -2.12 -4.00
N GLY A 91 -17.94 -2.31 -5.30
CA GLY A 91 -16.94 -2.12 -6.36
C GLY A 91 -16.46 -3.40 -7.06
N ALA A 92 -16.84 -4.59 -6.57
CA ALA A 92 -16.64 -5.83 -7.33
C ALA A 92 -17.31 -5.77 -8.72
N ASP A 93 -18.50 -5.17 -8.81
CA ASP A 93 -19.21 -4.96 -10.09
C ASP A 93 -18.40 -4.12 -11.08
N ARG A 94 -17.69 -3.07 -10.61
CA ARG A 94 -16.82 -2.24 -11.45
C ARG A 94 -15.62 -3.04 -11.97
N LEU A 95 -15.07 -3.91 -11.13
CA LEU A 95 -13.96 -4.77 -11.48
C LEU A 95 -14.40 -5.85 -12.46
N ASP A 96 -15.59 -6.43 -12.28
CA ASP A 96 -16.18 -7.41 -13.19
C ASP A 96 -16.55 -6.80 -14.54
N GLU A 97 -17.10 -5.58 -14.56
CA GLU A 97 -17.31 -4.83 -15.80
C GLU A 97 -15.99 -4.55 -16.54
N ALA A 98 -14.97 -4.08 -15.81
CA ALA A 98 -13.65 -3.85 -16.39
C ALA A 98 -13.04 -5.16 -16.91
N ARG A 99 -13.15 -6.26 -16.15
CA ARG A 99 -12.63 -7.58 -16.52
C ARG A 99 -13.39 -8.15 -17.73
N ALA A 100 -14.70 -7.95 -17.82
CA ALA A 100 -15.50 -8.33 -18.97
C ALA A 100 -15.15 -7.51 -20.22
N ALA A 101 -14.90 -6.20 -20.06
CA ALA A 101 -14.45 -5.34 -21.15
C ALA A 101 -13.05 -5.74 -21.67
N ILE A 102 -12.11 -6.04 -20.77
CA ILE A 102 -10.76 -6.51 -21.10
C ILE A 102 -10.82 -7.90 -21.76
N ALA A 103 -11.62 -8.83 -21.22
CA ALA A 103 -11.78 -10.17 -21.76
C ALA A 103 -12.36 -10.15 -23.18
N ARG A 104 -13.34 -9.26 -23.45
CA ARG A 104 -13.87 -9.05 -24.81
C ARG A 104 -12.79 -8.58 -25.77
N LYS A 105 -12.07 -7.51 -25.42
CA LYS A 105 -10.98 -6.98 -26.24
C LYS A 105 -9.87 -8.01 -26.51
N ALA A 106 -9.48 -8.79 -25.50
CA ALA A 106 -8.48 -9.84 -25.64
C ALA A 106 -8.95 -10.95 -26.59
N LYS A 107 -10.23 -11.32 -26.54
CA LYS A 107 -10.83 -12.30 -27.46
C LYS A 107 -10.83 -11.80 -28.91
N ASP A 108 -11.19 -10.54 -29.13
CA ASP A 108 -11.23 -9.94 -30.47
C ASP A 108 -9.82 -9.84 -31.07
N TYR A 109 -8.83 -9.44 -30.27
CA TYR A 109 -7.42 -9.43 -30.69
C TYR A 109 -6.90 -10.84 -30.99
N GLY A 110 -7.23 -11.82 -30.15
CA GLY A 110 -6.89 -13.21 -30.39
C GLY A 110 -7.46 -13.73 -31.72
N ARG A 111 -8.70 -13.37 -32.03
CA ARG A 111 -9.34 -13.74 -33.31
C ARG A 111 -8.69 -13.05 -34.52
N TYR A 112 -8.29 -11.79 -34.38
CA TYR A 112 -7.57 -11.06 -35.43
C TYR A 112 -6.18 -11.66 -35.72
N VAL A 113 -5.44 -12.02 -34.67
CA VAL A 113 -4.13 -12.67 -34.83
C VAL A 113 -4.30 -14.07 -35.42
N GLN A 114 -5.32 -14.82 -35.00
CA GLN A 114 -5.59 -16.17 -35.49
C GLN A 114 -5.97 -16.19 -36.98
N THR A 115 -6.81 -15.26 -37.43
CA THR A 115 -7.18 -15.12 -38.84
C THR A 115 -5.98 -14.76 -39.71
N THR A 116 -5.14 -13.82 -39.28
CA THR A 116 -3.89 -13.46 -39.97
C THR A 116 -2.94 -14.67 -40.06
N THR A 117 -2.82 -15.44 -38.98
CA THR A 117 -1.95 -16.64 -38.96
C THR A 117 -2.48 -17.74 -39.89
N GLN A 118 -3.81 -17.89 -39.99
CA GLN A 118 -4.46 -18.88 -40.84
C GLN A 118 -4.39 -18.52 -42.34
N GLU A 119 -4.42 -17.23 -42.66
CA GLU A 119 -4.23 -16.71 -44.01
C GLU A 119 -2.79 -16.90 -44.51
N ILE A 120 -1.80 -16.65 -43.64
CA ILE A 120 -0.38 -16.90 -43.94
C ILE A 120 -0.09 -18.40 -44.08
N ALA A 121 -0.75 -19.24 -43.28
CA ALA A 121 -0.63 -20.70 -43.36
C ALA A 121 -1.30 -21.30 -44.62
N ALA A 122 -2.36 -20.66 -45.14
CA ALA A 122 -3.06 -21.09 -46.37
C ALA A 122 -2.40 -20.56 -47.66
N THR A 123 -1.61 -19.49 -47.58
CA THR A 123 -0.91 -18.88 -48.73
C THR A 123 0.51 -19.45 -48.91
N GLY A 124 1.03 -20.18 -47.93
CA GLY A 124 2.37 -20.79 -47.94
C GLY A 124 2.45 -22.25 -48.41
N SER A 125 1.37 -22.82 -48.93
CA SER A 125 1.31 -24.20 -49.45
C SER A 125 1.15 -24.26 -50.97
#